data_AF-A0A410YIN8-F1
#
_entry.id   AF-A0A410YIN8-F1
#
_cell.length_a   1.000
_cell.length_b   1.000
_cell.length_c   1.000
_cell.angle_alpha   90.00
_cell.angle_beta   90.00
_cell.angle_gamma   90.00
#
_symmetry.space_group_name_H-M   'P 1'
#
loop_
_entity.id
_entity.type
_entity.pdbx_description
1 polymer ?
#
loop_
_entity_poly.entity_id
_entity_poly.type
_entity_poly.pdbx_seq_one_letter_code
_entity_poly.pdbx_strand_id
1 'polypeptide(L)'
;MAGLNPQRAASLGTPCAPFWVRPVPGRGDYTRAEGSRSVHFVGKTGGFRARRTVVRALGMFAIVGVLASGLAFSSPTPAAASGEGTILSLVNNARAAEGLGPLKLDSSLSSVSSAWAKQMAANGVMAHNPKYSSQIKSGWTRAAENVARGWTSPTAVHDAWMDSSGHRANIMGDYTHIGISFLTINGTTWAVQNFAKYGKSVPAPAVAPSGVERLSGADRYSTAVAISQEYKPGVDVIYVATGDNYPDALSAAPAAAMQGGPLLLTPPTGLPTVVKNEIKRLKPALIVVVGGEGVLSKSIYSQLSKLAPKIRRDGGASRYETSRIVVQRAFPQGADTAFFATGANYPDALSASAAAGSTESPVILIDGKAKGIDSATAKLIDRLDISDIMIAGGTGVVSSKVMKALDAQPGIDSTTRYSGSDRYATSQAINSASFDTAPRAFFAVGTGYADALAGAALAGNTSAPLYVVPGNCVPKSVVGNLKDFDTSNRVLLGGTGALGNGVANMTPCR
;
A
#
# COMPACT_ATOMS: atom_id res chain seq x y z
N MET A 1 -65.15 9.28 24.77
CA MET A 1 -65.88 8.06 25.18
C MET A 1 -65.49 7.00 24.14
N ALA A 2 -64.60 6.07 24.47
CA ALA A 2 -64.84 4.77 25.13
C ALA A 2 -65.45 3.73 24.16
N GLY A 3 -64.99 2.48 24.02
CA GLY A 3 -63.87 1.74 24.65
C GLY A 3 -63.30 0.65 23.69
N LEU A 4 -62.06 0.17 23.87
CA LEU A 4 -61.67 -1.02 24.67
C LEU A 4 -61.94 -2.41 24.01
N ASN A 5 -60.86 -3.04 23.50
CA ASN A 5 -60.25 -4.38 23.80
C ASN A 5 -61.12 -5.51 24.44
N PRO A 6 -60.74 -6.84 24.44
CA PRO A 6 -59.43 -7.47 24.11
C PRO A 6 -59.45 -8.91 23.48
N GLN A 7 -58.27 -9.58 23.49
CA GLN A 7 -57.99 -11.05 23.48
C GLN A 7 -57.73 -11.77 22.12
N ARG A 8 -56.93 -12.85 22.03
CA ARG A 8 -55.64 -13.27 22.69
C ARG A 8 -55.06 -14.52 21.96
N ALA A 9 -53.75 -14.74 22.12
CA ALA A 9 -53.03 -16.04 22.08
C ALA A 9 -52.83 -16.85 20.76
N ALA A 10 -51.56 -16.98 20.37
CA ALA A 10 -50.85 -18.27 20.22
C ALA A 10 -49.33 -18.05 20.39
N SER A 11 -48.60 -19.03 20.91
CA SER A 11 -47.20 -18.91 21.36
C SER A 11 -46.26 -19.96 20.74
N LEU A 12 -44.96 -19.82 21.03
CA LEU A 12 -43.78 -20.72 20.90
C LEU A 12 -42.68 -20.04 20.07
N GLY A 13 -41.44 -19.80 20.52
CA GLY A 13 -40.77 -20.11 21.78
C GLY A 13 -39.43 -20.80 21.53
N THR A 14 -38.30 -20.17 21.90
CA THR A 14 -37.13 -20.78 22.62
C THR A 14 -36.00 -19.74 22.83
N PRO A 15 -35.08 -19.93 23.82
CA PRO A 15 -34.64 -18.78 24.62
C PRO A 15 -33.14 -18.73 25.04
N CYS A 16 -32.86 -17.75 25.93
CA CYS A 16 -31.83 -17.73 26.99
C CYS A 16 -30.32 -17.58 26.68
N ALA A 17 -29.77 -16.50 27.26
CA ALA A 17 -28.39 -16.41 27.77
C ALA A 17 -28.31 -16.88 29.24
N PRO A 18 -27.13 -16.85 29.88
CA PRO A 18 -27.08 -16.34 31.26
C PRO A 18 -25.84 -15.48 31.66
N PHE A 19 -26.04 -14.72 32.75
CA PHE A 19 -25.05 -14.00 33.60
C PHE A 19 -24.52 -14.92 34.74
N TRP A 20 -23.68 -14.58 35.75
CA TRP A 20 -23.14 -13.33 36.36
C TRP A 20 -21.77 -13.63 37.04
N VAL A 21 -21.07 -12.60 37.57
CA VAL A 21 -20.51 -12.47 38.96
C VAL A 21 -19.08 -11.86 39.02
N ARG A 22 -18.90 -10.90 39.95
CA ARG A 22 -17.62 -10.27 40.41
C ARG A 22 -17.27 -10.72 41.84
N PRO A 23 -15.98 -10.65 42.26
CA PRO A 23 -15.68 -10.16 43.62
C PRO A 23 -14.38 -9.33 43.76
N VAL A 24 -14.26 -8.59 44.88
CA VAL A 24 -13.11 -7.77 45.36
C VAL A 24 -13.28 -7.57 46.91
N PRO A 25 -12.27 -7.35 47.78
CA PRO A 25 -10.86 -7.80 47.85
C PRO A 25 -10.51 -8.55 49.17
N GLY A 26 -9.26 -9.00 49.36
CA GLY A 26 -8.74 -9.47 50.65
C GLY A 26 -7.20 -9.37 50.74
N ARG A 27 -6.66 -8.99 51.92
CA ARG A 27 -5.21 -8.77 52.15
C ARG A 27 -4.47 -10.06 52.51
N GLY A 28 -3.15 -10.09 52.30
CA GLY A 28 -2.23 -11.06 52.89
C GLY A 28 -0.77 -10.72 52.55
N ASP A 29 -0.02 -10.20 53.51
CA ASP A 29 1.42 -9.93 53.36
C ASP A 29 2.24 -11.23 53.26
N TYR A 30 3.31 -11.21 52.46
CA TYR A 30 4.56 -11.91 52.80
C TYR A 30 5.77 -11.17 52.24
N THR A 31 6.89 -11.26 52.96
CA THR A 31 8.02 -10.34 52.88
C THR A 31 9.28 -10.93 52.24
N ARG A 32 10.01 -10.07 51.50
CA ARG A 32 11.47 -9.89 51.49
C ARG A 32 12.43 -11.09 51.29
N ALA A 33 13.24 -11.02 50.23
CA ALA A 33 14.73 -11.15 50.18
C ALA A 33 15.16 -11.30 48.69
N GLU A 34 15.95 -10.40 48.09
CA GLU A 34 17.42 -10.22 48.22
C GLU A 34 18.24 -11.47 47.84
N GLY A 35 19.18 -11.34 46.88
CA GLY A 35 20.01 -12.47 46.44
C GLY A 35 20.85 -12.26 45.16
N SER A 36 21.58 -11.15 45.05
CA SER A 36 22.52 -10.94 43.94
C SER A 36 23.74 -11.87 44.02
N ARG A 37 24.32 -12.26 42.88
CA ARG A 37 25.76 -12.50 42.72
C ARG A 37 26.19 -12.66 41.25
N SER A 38 27.12 -11.81 40.83
CA SER A 38 27.86 -11.89 39.58
C SER A 38 29.37 -11.85 39.90
N VAL A 39 30.15 -12.85 39.47
CA VAL A 39 31.63 -12.76 39.46
C VAL A 39 32.24 -13.53 38.27
N HIS A 40 33.13 -12.80 37.59
CA HIS A 40 34.16 -13.12 36.60
C HIS A 40 34.69 -14.56 36.35
N PHE A 41 34.85 -14.84 35.05
CA PHE A 41 36.12 -15.15 34.35
C PHE A 41 37.26 -15.86 35.12
N VAL A 42 37.63 -17.05 34.65
CA VAL A 42 39.04 -17.43 34.33
C VAL A 42 39.01 -18.31 33.07
N GLY A 43 39.84 -18.02 32.07
CA GLY A 43 40.00 -18.86 30.88
C GLY A 43 41.20 -19.81 30.99
N LYS A 44 41.28 -20.82 30.11
CA LYS A 44 42.56 -21.49 29.80
C LYS A 44 42.59 -22.07 28.39
N THR A 45 43.79 -22.05 27.83
CA THR A 45 44.16 -22.47 26.47
C THR A 45 44.41 -23.98 26.38
N GLY A 46 44.37 -24.53 25.16
CA GLY A 46 44.81 -25.90 24.91
C GLY A 46 44.36 -26.43 23.55
N GLY A 47 45.21 -26.31 22.52
CA GLY A 47 45.02 -27.05 21.27
C GLY A 47 46.13 -28.09 21.11
N PHE A 48 45.87 -29.21 20.42
CA PHE A 48 46.96 -29.96 19.78
C PHE A 48 46.53 -30.88 18.62
N ARG A 49 47.31 -30.76 17.54
CA ARG A 49 47.69 -31.73 16.50
C ARG A 49 46.65 -32.60 15.78
N ALA A 50 46.69 -32.43 14.45
CA ALA A 50 46.30 -33.44 13.46
C ALA A 50 47.21 -34.69 13.47
N ARG A 51 46.73 -35.77 12.84
CA ARG A 51 47.55 -36.81 12.21
C ARG A 51 47.06 -37.10 10.79
N ARG A 52 48.01 -37.21 9.85
CA ARG A 52 47.82 -37.73 8.49
C ARG A 52 48.06 -39.24 8.49
N THR A 53 47.41 -39.98 7.59
CA THR A 53 47.99 -41.19 6.99
C THR A 53 47.62 -41.24 5.49
N VAL A 54 48.54 -41.77 4.67
CA VAL A 54 48.46 -41.83 3.19
C VAL A 54 48.91 -43.22 2.72
N VAL A 55 48.15 -43.86 1.83
CA VAL A 55 48.58 -44.98 0.93
C VAL A 55 47.69 -44.88 -0.33
N ARG A 56 48.20 -44.47 -1.50
CA ARG A 56 48.66 -45.28 -2.67
C ARG A 56 47.68 -46.41 -3.13
N ALA A 57 47.57 -46.80 -4.41
CA ALA A 57 47.73 -46.18 -5.74
C ALA A 57 47.56 -47.29 -6.83
N LEU A 58 47.27 -46.89 -8.09
CA LEU A 58 47.42 -47.65 -9.36
C LEU A 58 46.39 -48.73 -9.74
N GLY A 59 46.03 -48.72 -11.03
CA GLY A 59 45.14 -49.69 -11.68
C GLY A 59 44.52 -49.15 -12.99
N MET A 60 45.32 -48.95 -14.05
CA MET A 60 44.79 -48.65 -15.40
C MET A 60 44.23 -49.92 -16.04
N PHE A 61 43.03 -49.85 -16.60
CA PHE A 61 42.66 -50.62 -17.80
C PHE A 61 41.76 -49.76 -18.69
N ALA A 62 42.14 -49.64 -19.96
CA ALA A 62 41.34 -48.94 -20.96
C ALA A 62 40.34 -49.91 -21.61
N ILE A 63 39.06 -49.57 -21.59
CA ILE A 63 38.04 -50.19 -22.44
C ILE A 63 37.32 -49.06 -23.17
N VAL A 64 37.48 -49.01 -24.49
CA VAL A 64 36.76 -48.08 -25.36
C VAL A 64 35.35 -48.62 -25.57
N GLY A 65 34.42 -48.22 -24.70
CA GLY A 65 33.00 -48.43 -24.89
C GLY A 65 32.36 -47.18 -25.49
N VAL A 66 31.91 -47.25 -26.75
CA VAL A 66 31.10 -46.19 -27.37
C VAL A 66 29.71 -46.22 -26.75
N LEU A 67 29.54 -45.51 -25.63
CA LEU A 67 28.24 -45.20 -25.06
C LEU A 67 27.85 -43.79 -25.49
N ALA A 68 26.80 -43.70 -26.30
CA ALA A 68 26.20 -42.43 -26.68
C ALA A 68 25.61 -41.77 -25.43
N SER A 69 26.38 -40.88 -24.81
CA SER A 69 25.92 -40.00 -23.74
C SER A 69 24.94 -38.98 -24.30
N GLY A 70 23.70 -39.42 -24.53
CA GLY A 70 22.58 -38.54 -24.72
C GLY A 70 22.49 -37.62 -23.51
N LEU A 71 22.80 -36.34 -23.71
CA LEU A 71 22.47 -35.29 -22.76
C LEU A 71 20.94 -35.19 -22.71
N ALA A 72 20.35 -36.04 -21.88
CA ALA A 72 18.97 -35.87 -21.45
C ALA A 72 18.92 -34.54 -20.72
N PHE A 73 18.41 -33.51 -21.40
CA PHE A 73 17.92 -32.33 -20.73
C PHE A 73 16.79 -32.81 -19.82
N SER A 74 17.10 -32.93 -18.53
CA SER A 74 16.07 -33.08 -17.50
C SER A 74 15.18 -31.85 -17.58
N SER A 75 14.05 -31.96 -18.27
CA SER A 75 12.95 -31.02 -18.14
C SER A 75 12.74 -30.80 -16.64
N PRO A 76 12.70 -29.54 -16.16
CA PRO A 76 12.50 -29.31 -14.74
C PRO A 76 11.21 -29.99 -14.32
N THR A 77 11.32 -30.92 -13.38
CA THR A 77 10.15 -31.53 -12.73
C THR A 77 9.26 -30.36 -12.26
N PRO A 78 7.97 -30.32 -12.61
CA PRO A 78 7.10 -29.26 -12.14
C PRO A 78 7.20 -29.23 -10.62
N ALA A 79 7.61 -28.08 -10.06
CA ALA A 79 7.80 -27.92 -8.63
C ALA A 79 6.50 -28.36 -7.95
N ALA A 80 6.60 -29.33 -7.02
CA ALA A 80 5.45 -29.77 -6.25
C ALA A 80 4.82 -28.53 -5.60
N ALA A 81 3.60 -28.19 -6.02
CA ALA A 81 2.93 -26.98 -5.58
C ALA A 81 2.91 -26.94 -4.05
N SER A 82 3.27 -25.80 -3.45
CA SER A 82 3.20 -25.64 -2.01
C SER A 82 1.77 -25.95 -1.53
N GLY A 83 1.63 -26.54 -0.34
CA GLY A 83 0.29 -26.81 0.22
C GLY A 83 -0.57 -25.54 0.30
N GLU A 84 0.08 -24.41 0.53
CA GLU A 84 -0.43 -23.04 0.42
C GLU A 84 -1.05 -22.76 -0.97
N GLY A 85 -0.31 -22.94 -2.06
CA GLY A 85 -0.80 -22.71 -3.43
C GLY A 85 -1.92 -23.67 -3.84
N THR A 86 -1.87 -24.93 -3.40
CA THR A 86 -2.93 -25.92 -3.63
C THR A 86 -4.23 -25.51 -2.93
N ILE A 87 -4.18 -25.16 -1.64
CA ILE A 87 -5.35 -24.70 -0.88
C ILE A 87 -5.91 -23.39 -1.46
N LEU A 88 -5.05 -22.45 -1.88
CA LEU A 88 -5.48 -21.20 -2.53
C LEU A 88 -6.30 -21.48 -3.80
N SER A 89 -5.81 -22.38 -4.67
CA SER A 89 -6.50 -22.75 -5.90
C SER A 89 -7.86 -23.38 -5.60
N LEU A 90 -7.93 -24.31 -4.65
CA LEU A 90 -9.18 -24.97 -4.26
C LEU A 90 -10.19 -23.98 -3.65
N VAL A 91 -9.76 -23.10 -2.75
CA VAL A 91 -10.59 -22.01 -2.19
C VAL A 91 -11.16 -21.12 -3.28
N ASN A 92 -10.32 -20.67 -4.22
CA ASN A 92 -10.77 -19.76 -5.28
C ASN A 92 -11.68 -20.45 -6.30
N ASN A 93 -11.48 -21.75 -6.58
CA ASN A 93 -12.40 -22.54 -7.39
C ASN A 93 -13.77 -22.71 -6.69
N ALA A 94 -13.77 -23.03 -5.40
CA ALA A 94 -15.00 -23.17 -4.61
C ALA A 94 -15.79 -21.85 -4.51
N ARG A 95 -15.09 -20.72 -4.34
CA ARG A 95 -15.69 -19.37 -4.35
C ARG A 95 -16.26 -19.01 -5.72
N ALA A 96 -15.55 -19.32 -6.81
CA ALA A 96 -16.03 -19.06 -8.16
C ALA A 96 -17.31 -19.85 -8.50
N ALA A 97 -17.45 -21.07 -7.99
CA ALA A 97 -18.68 -21.87 -8.14
C ALA A 97 -19.90 -21.24 -7.45
N GLU A 98 -19.70 -20.42 -6.41
CA GLU A 98 -20.72 -19.65 -5.69
C GLU A 98 -20.86 -18.20 -6.23
N GLY A 99 -20.21 -17.88 -7.37
CA GLY A 99 -20.25 -16.54 -7.97
C GLY A 99 -19.44 -15.46 -7.22
N LEU A 100 -18.58 -15.85 -6.27
CA LEU A 100 -17.77 -14.95 -5.47
C LEU A 100 -16.40 -14.66 -6.12
N GLY A 101 -15.90 -13.45 -5.92
CA GLY A 101 -14.55 -13.06 -6.37
C GLY A 101 -13.44 -13.85 -5.64
N PRO A 102 -12.29 -14.09 -6.30
CA PRO A 102 -11.17 -14.82 -5.71
C PRO A 102 -10.51 -14.03 -4.58
N LEU A 103 -9.91 -14.74 -3.63
CA LEU A 103 -9.04 -14.18 -2.59
C LEU A 103 -7.61 -14.08 -3.10
N LYS A 104 -6.94 -12.97 -2.80
CA LYS A 104 -5.51 -12.78 -3.05
C LYS A 104 -4.71 -13.41 -1.90
N LEU A 105 -3.70 -14.22 -2.24
CA LEU A 105 -2.75 -14.72 -1.24
C LEU A 105 -1.91 -13.56 -0.68
N ASP A 106 -1.81 -13.49 0.64
CA ASP A 106 -1.01 -12.50 1.35
C ASP A 106 0.07 -13.16 2.20
N SER A 107 1.33 -12.76 2.00
CA SER A 107 2.49 -13.35 2.67
C SER A 107 2.59 -12.94 4.14
N SER A 108 2.04 -11.80 4.54
CA SER A 108 1.97 -11.36 5.94
C SER A 108 0.92 -12.19 6.71
N LEU A 109 -0.27 -12.38 6.15
CA LEU A 109 -1.29 -13.28 6.69
C LEU A 109 -0.77 -14.72 6.77
N SER A 110 -0.03 -15.19 5.75
CA SER A 110 0.55 -16.55 5.70
C SER A 110 1.67 -16.72 6.73
N SER A 111 2.41 -15.65 7.04
CA SER A 111 3.38 -15.62 8.14
C SER A 111 2.69 -15.76 9.51
N VAL A 112 1.57 -15.05 9.74
CA VAL A 112 0.75 -15.21 10.97
C VAL A 112 0.16 -16.62 11.06
N SER A 113 -0.35 -17.15 9.95
CA SER A 113 -0.86 -18.54 9.84
C SER A 113 0.22 -19.56 10.18
N SER A 114 1.44 -19.35 9.68
CA SER A 114 2.59 -20.22 9.92
C SER A 114 3.10 -20.14 11.36
N ALA A 115 3.10 -18.95 11.96
CA ALA A 115 3.45 -18.76 13.37
C ALA A 115 2.44 -19.47 14.29
N TRP A 116 1.14 -19.32 14.02
CA TRP A 116 0.10 -19.96 14.79
C TRP A 116 0.09 -21.50 14.64
N ALA A 117 0.27 -22.01 13.41
CA ALA A 117 0.42 -23.45 13.17
C ALA A 117 1.59 -24.06 13.98
N LYS A 118 2.73 -23.36 14.06
CA LYS A 118 3.89 -23.77 14.88
C LYS A 118 3.57 -23.73 16.38
N GLN A 119 2.82 -22.73 16.84
CA GLN A 119 2.40 -22.62 18.24
C GLN A 119 1.42 -23.75 18.64
N MET A 120 0.43 -24.06 17.81
CA MET A 120 -0.45 -25.21 18.01
C MET A 120 0.33 -26.52 18.04
N ALA A 121 1.30 -26.70 17.12
CA ALA A 121 2.15 -27.88 17.08
C ALA A 121 3.06 -28.04 18.31
N ALA A 122 3.65 -26.96 18.81
CA ALA A 122 4.47 -26.97 20.02
C ALA A 122 3.66 -27.31 21.27
N ASN A 123 2.42 -26.84 21.36
CA ASN A 123 1.53 -27.09 22.49
C ASN A 123 0.73 -28.40 22.37
N GLY A 124 0.72 -29.04 21.20
CA GLY A 124 -0.06 -30.26 20.93
C GLY A 124 -1.58 -30.06 20.90
N VAL A 125 -2.07 -28.82 20.86
CA VAL A 125 -3.50 -28.46 20.98
C VAL A 125 -3.94 -27.65 19.74
N MET A 126 -5.08 -28.00 19.16
CA MET A 126 -5.75 -27.17 18.15
C MET A 126 -6.58 -26.10 18.86
N ALA A 127 -6.37 -24.83 18.52
CA ALA A 127 -7.13 -23.70 19.03
C ALA A 127 -7.11 -22.55 18.02
N HIS A 128 -8.09 -21.65 18.11
CA HIS A 128 -8.06 -20.40 17.35
C HIS A 128 -7.04 -19.42 17.93
N ASN A 129 -6.45 -18.57 17.08
CA ASN A 129 -5.47 -17.56 17.47
C ASN A 129 -6.16 -16.38 18.18
N PRO A 130 -5.98 -16.20 19.51
CA PRO A 130 -6.64 -15.14 20.27
C PRO A 130 -6.07 -13.74 19.99
N LYS A 131 -5.00 -13.64 19.19
CA LYS A 131 -4.34 -12.38 18.79
C LYS A 131 -4.36 -12.15 17.29
N TYR A 132 -5.12 -12.94 16.51
CA TYR A 132 -5.09 -12.87 15.05
C TYR A 132 -5.31 -11.43 14.51
N SER A 133 -6.37 -10.77 14.98
CA SER A 133 -6.76 -9.42 14.57
C SER A 133 -5.73 -8.32 14.89
N SER A 134 -4.84 -8.54 15.86
CA SER A 134 -3.75 -7.61 16.22
C SER A 134 -2.37 -8.02 15.68
N GLN A 135 -2.31 -9.10 14.89
CA GLN A 135 -1.08 -9.58 14.24
C GLN A 135 -1.06 -9.34 12.73
N ILE A 136 -2.18 -8.89 12.15
CA ILE A 136 -2.32 -8.60 10.72
C ILE A 136 -2.15 -7.11 10.43
N LYS A 137 -1.76 -6.76 9.18
CA LYS A 137 -1.61 -5.37 8.69
C LYS A 137 -2.88 -4.56 8.99
N SER A 138 -2.74 -3.28 9.37
CA SER A 138 -3.88 -2.36 9.61
C SER A 138 -4.70 -2.11 8.33
N GLY A 139 -5.87 -1.47 8.45
CA GLY A 139 -6.81 -1.27 7.34
C GLY A 139 -7.63 -2.51 6.96
N TRP A 140 -7.73 -3.50 7.87
CA TRP A 140 -8.68 -4.61 7.71
C TRP A 140 -10.03 -4.25 8.35
N THR A 141 -11.12 -4.56 7.66
CA THR A 141 -12.51 -4.28 8.08
C THR A 141 -13.28 -5.53 8.51
N ARG A 142 -12.77 -6.72 8.15
CA ARG A 142 -13.30 -8.02 8.56
C ARG A 142 -12.16 -9.04 8.59
N ALA A 143 -12.19 -9.97 9.55
CA ALA A 143 -11.21 -11.05 9.66
C ALA A 143 -11.90 -12.38 10.04
N ALA A 144 -11.28 -13.53 9.73
CA ALA A 144 -11.63 -14.85 10.29
C ALA A 144 -10.47 -15.84 10.17
N GLU A 145 -10.57 -16.95 10.89
CA GLU A 145 -9.58 -18.04 10.87
C GLU A 145 -10.27 -19.40 10.72
N ASN A 146 -9.73 -20.28 9.88
CA ASN A 146 -9.97 -21.72 9.91
C ASN A 146 -8.70 -22.42 10.41
N VAL A 147 -8.84 -23.43 11.27
CA VAL A 147 -7.72 -24.27 11.73
C VAL A 147 -8.03 -25.76 11.48
N ALA A 148 -7.00 -26.57 11.27
CA ALA A 148 -7.14 -28.02 11.15
C ALA A 148 -5.82 -28.75 11.48
N ARG A 149 -5.91 -30.06 11.76
CA ARG A 149 -4.80 -30.92 12.19
C ARG A 149 -5.00 -32.34 11.67
N GLY A 150 -3.92 -33.01 11.28
CA GLY A 150 -3.90 -34.45 11.00
C GLY A 150 -4.42 -34.89 9.63
N TRP A 151 -4.79 -33.94 8.76
CA TRP A 151 -5.20 -34.22 7.38
C TRP A 151 -4.01 -34.59 6.50
N THR A 152 -4.20 -35.60 5.65
CA THR A 152 -3.12 -36.23 4.86
C THR A 152 -2.62 -35.37 3.70
N SER A 153 -3.42 -34.42 3.21
CA SER A 153 -3.06 -33.57 2.08
C SER A 153 -3.73 -32.18 2.13
N PRO A 154 -3.20 -31.19 1.38
CA PRO A 154 -3.83 -29.89 1.18
C PRO A 154 -5.25 -29.97 0.60
N THR A 155 -5.54 -30.98 -0.23
CA THR A 155 -6.89 -31.23 -0.76
C THR A 155 -7.82 -31.76 0.33
N ALA A 156 -7.40 -32.80 1.07
CA ALA A 156 -8.23 -33.43 2.09
C ALA A 156 -8.61 -32.45 3.22
N VAL A 157 -7.74 -31.50 3.58
CA VAL A 157 -8.10 -30.45 4.55
C VAL A 157 -9.04 -29.40 3.97
N HIS A 158 -8.94 -29.09 2.67
CA HIS A 158 -9.87 -28.18 2.00
C HIS A 158 -11.27 -28.79 1.95
N ASP A 159 -11.38 -30.06 1.53
CA ASP A 159 -12.66 -30.77 1.46
C ASP A 159 -13.33 -30.82 2.84
N ALA A 160 -12.56 -31.13 3.90
CA ALA A 160 -13.04 -31.11 5.28
C ALA A 160 -13.49 -29.72 5.78
N TRP A 161 -12.87 -28.64 5.33
CA TRP A 161 -13.35 -27.28 5.62
C TRP A 161 -14.61 -26.93 4.81
N MET A 162 -14.77 -27.47 3.60
CA MET A 162 -15.95 -27.27 2.76
C MET A 162 -17.18 -28.04 3.25
N ASP A 163 -17.00 -29.24 3.79
CA ASP A 163 -18.05 -30.04 4.44
C ASP A 163 -18.50 -29.48 5.80
N SER A 164 -17.68 -28.59 6.40
CA SER A 164 -17.95 -27.98 7.69
C SER A 164 -18.60 -26.60 7.53
N SER A 165 -19.87 -26.46 7.93
CA SER A 165 -20.66 -25.23 7.74
C SER A 165 -19.98 -23.95 8.23
N GLY A 166 -19.31 -23.99 9.39
CA GLY A 166 -18.56 -22.84 9.94
C GLY A 166 -17.31 -22.49 9.12
N HIS A 167 -16.49 -23.48 8.76
CA HIS A 167 -15.28 -23.24 7.97
C HIS A 167 -15.60 -22.82 6.53
N ARG A 168 -16.65 -23.40 5.93
CA ARG A 168 -17.23 -23.01 4.64
C ARG A 168 -17.73 -21.55 4.68
N ALA A 169 -18.40 -21.13 5.76
CA ALA A 169 -18.85 -19.74 5.91
C ALA A 169 -17.70 -18.72 5.95
N ASN A 170 -16.54 -19.11 6.50
CA ASN A 170 -15.31 -18.29 6.42
C ASN A 170 -14.75 -18.27 4.99
N ILE A 171 -14.65 -19.43 4.32
CA ILE A 171 -14.18 -19.54 2.91
C ILE A 171 -15.05 -18.70 1.96
N MET A 172 -16.37 -18.70 2.14
CA MET A 172 -17.34 -17.94 1.34
C MET A 172 -17.56 -16.51 1.84
N GLY A 173 -16.84 -16.09 2.88
CA GLY A 173 -17.02 -14.77 3.47
C GLY A 173 -16.61 -13.62 2.53
N ASP A 174 -17.21 -12.46 2.77
CA ASP A 174 -16.77 -11.18 2.23
C ASP A 174 -15.38 -10.82 2.79
N TYR A 175 -14.35 -11.18 2.02
CA TYR A 175 -12.92 -11.03 2.27
C TYR A 175 -12.22 -10.74 0.94
N THR A 176 -11.05 -10.11 1.00
CA THR A 176 -10.23 -9.81 -0.19
C THR A 176 -8.91 -10.58 -0.22
N HIS A 177 -8.39 -10.93 0.95
CA HIS A 177 -7.09 -11.60 1.10
C HIS A 177 -7.19 -12.85 1.98
N ILE A 178 -6.30 -13.80 1.74
CA ILE A 178 -6.12 -15.02 2.53
C ILE A 178 -4.64 -15.24 2.81
N GLY A 179 -4.29 -15.66 4.02
CA GLY A 179 -3.02 -16.29 4.34
C GLY A 179 -3.22 -17.76 4.62
N ILE A 180 -2.28 -18.61 4.21
CA ILE A 180 -2.42 -20.06 4.37
C ILE A 180 -1.14 -20.63 4.98
N SER A 181 -1.30 -21.61 5.86
CA SER A 181 -0.23 -22.47 6.35
C SER A 181 -0.68 -23.93 6.23
N PHE A 182 0.22 -24.80 5.78
CA PHE A 182 0.05 -26.26 5.83
C PHE A 182 1.43 -26.87 6.11
N LEU A 183 1.69 -27.19 7.38
CA LEU A 183 3.01 -27.63 7.87
C LEU A 183 2.94 -29.00 8.52
N THR A 184 3.89 -29.88 8.21
CA THR A 184 4.08 -31.15 8.94
C THR A 184 5.10 -30.95 10.04
N ILE A 185 4.70 -31.14 11.30
CA ILE A 185 5.56 -31.03 12.49
C ILE A 185 5.37 -32.30 13.32
N ASN A 186 6.46 -33.02 13.60
CA ASN A 186 6.46 -34.30 14.33
C ASN A 186 5.46 -35.32 13.76
N GLY A 187 5.43 -35.47 12.43
CA GLY A 187 4.53 -36.39 11.72
C GLY A 187 3.06 -35.97 11.68
N THR A 188 2.68 -34.86 12.32
CA THR A 188 1.32 -34.31 12.33
C THR A 188 1.24 -33.10 11.42
N THR A 189 0.26 -33.04 10.52
CA THR A 189 -0.05 -31.83 9.74
C THR A 189 -0.82 -30.81 10.58
N TRP A 190 -0.52 -29.53 10.38
CA TRP A 190 -1.17 -28.38 11.00
C TRP A 190 -1.48 -27.36 9.91
N ALA A 191 -2.76 -27.02 9.77
CA ALA A 191 -3.25 -26.14 8.72
C ALA A 191 -3.99 -24.94 9.32
N VAL A 192 -3.79 -23.76 8.73
CA VAL A 192 -4.43 -22.51 9.13
C VAL A 192 -4.78 -21.72 7.86
N GLN A 193 -5.99 -21.18 7.79
CA GLN A 193 -6.37 -20.14 6.82
C GLN A 193 -6.76 -18.88 7.59
N ASN A 194 -6.12 -17.77 7.28
CA ASN A 194 -6.38 -16.46 7.87
C ASN A 194 -6.97 -15.54 6.82
N PHE A 195 -8.23 -15.16 6.96
CA PHE A 195 -8.97 -14.33 6.02
C PHE A 195 -9.00 -12.89 6.49
N ALA A 196 -8.74 -11.94 5.58
CA ALA A 196 -8.89 -10.52 5.85
C ALA A 196 -9.60 -9.77 4.71
N LYS A 197 -10.44 -8.80 5.08
CA LYS A 197 -11.01 -7.82 4.16
C LYS A 197 -10.26 -6.51 4.32
N TYR A 198 -9.22 -6.33 3.51
CA TYR A 198 -8.64 -5.01 3.27
C TYR A 198 -9.58 -4.17 2.39
N GLY A 199 -9.45 -2.85 2.49
CA GLY A 199 -10.06 -1.90 1.54
C GLY A 199 -9.74 -2.26 0.09
N LYS A 200 -10.42 -1.61 -0.88
CA LYS A 200 -10.22 -1.92 -2.30
C LYS A 200 -8.75 -1.74 -2.67
N SER A 201 -8.04 -2.86 -2.84
CA SER A 201 -6.85 -2.84 -3.67
C SER A 201 -7.29 -2.44 -5.07
N VAL A 202 -6.86 -1.27 -5.53
CA VAL A 202 -6.90 -0.92 -6.95
C VAL A 202 -6.42 -2.14 -7.74
N PRO A 203 -7.15 -2.59 -8.79
CA PRO A 203 -6.76 -3.78 -9.52
C PRO A 203 -5.30 -3.69 -9.95
N ALA A 204 -4.51 -4.73 -9.66
CA ALA A 204 -3.13 -4.79 -10.13
C ALA A 204 -3.15 -4.50 -11.64
N PRO A 205 -2.38 -3.50 -12.12
CA PRO A 205 -2.53 -3.03 -13.48
C PRO A 205 -2.33 -4.19 -14.47
N ALA A 206 -3.18 -4.24 -15.50
CA ALA A 206 -3.02 -5.20 -16.59
C ALA A 206 -1.57 -5.18 -17.08
N VAL A 207 -0.96 -6.37 -17.22
CA VAL A 207 0.49 -6.57 -17.37
C VAL A 207 1.12 -5.49 -18.23
N ALA A 208 1.79 -4.53 -17.57
CA ALA A 208 2.36 -3.38 -18.24
C ALA A 208 3.47 -3.85 -19.21
N PRO A 209 3.52 -3.34 -20.46
CA PRO A 209 4.51 -3.78 -21.42
C PRO A 209 5.92 -3.48 -20.89
N SER A 210 6.79 -4.49 -20.82
CA SER A 210 8.16 -4.32 -20.32
C SER A 210 8.94 -3.33 -21.18
N GLY A 211 9.64 -2.36 -20.57
CA GLY A 211 10.43 -1.40 -21.32
C GLY A 211 10.73 -0.08 -20.60
N VAL A 212 10.98 0.95 -21.42
CA VAL A 212 11.05 2.36 -21.01
C VAL A 212 10.11 3.15 -21.90
N GLU A 213 9.20 3.88 -21.26
CA GLU A 213 8.30 4.84 -21.88
C GLU A 213 8.74 6.25 -21.49
N ARG A 214 8.41 7.26 -22.32
CA ARG A 214 8.59 8.66 -21.97
C ARG A 214 7.33 9.45 -22.29
N LEU A 215 6.77 10.09 -21.27
CA LEU A 215 5.65 11.03 -21.40
C LEU A 215 6.22 12.45 -21.23
N SER A 216 6.27 13.20 -22.34
CA SER A 216 6.91 14.53 -22.37
C SER A 216 6.40 15.38 -23.52
N GLY A 217 6.33 16.70 -23.31
CA GLY A 217 6.13 17.67 -24.38
C GLY A 217 7.22 18.75 -24.41
N ALA A 218 7.03 19.78 -25.23
CA ALA A 218 7.97 20.90 -25.36
C ALA A 218 8.07 21.78 -24.10
N ASP A 219 7.02 21.78 -23.28
CA ASP A 219 6.95 22.48 -21.99
C ASP A 219 6.14 21.68 -20.97
N ARG A 220 6.05 22.19 -19.73
CA ARG A 220 5.31 21.56 -18.62
C ARG A 220 3.82 21.33 -18.90
N TYR A 221 3.20 22.17 -19.73
CA TYR A 221 1.78 22.06 -20.10
C TYR A 221 1.57 20.94 -21.11
N SER A 222 2.48 20.86 -22.08
CA SER A 222 2.53 19.82 -23.09
C SER A 222 2.91 18.46 -22.49
N THR A 223 3.79 18.40 -21.49
CA THR A 223 4.04 17.18 -20.71
C THR A 223 2.79 16.75 -19.92
N ALA A 224 2.10 17.67 -19.25
CA ALA A 224 0.85 17.35 -18.55
C ALA A 224 -0.23 16.81 -19.52
N VAL A 225 -0.31 17.32 -20.74
CA VAL A 225 -1.17 16.79 -21.81
C VAL A 225 -0.71 15.41 -22.31
N ALA A 226 0.59 15.18 -22.48
CA ALA A 226 1.11 13.85 -22.84
C ALA A 226 0.80 12.81 -21.75
N ILE A 227 0.83 13.21 -20.47
CA ILE A 227 0.47 12.37 -19.33
C ILE A 227 -1.04 12.09 -19.30
N SER A 228 -1.89 13.09 -19.60
CA SER A 228 -3.34 12.87 -19.62
C SER A 228 -3.83 12.05 -20.81
N GLN A 229 -3.01 11.86 -21.85
CA GLN A 229 -3.34 10.99 -22.99
C GLN A 229 -3.42 9.50 -22.64
N GLU A 230 -2.81 9.09 -21.53
CA GLU A 230 -3.02 7.76 -20.91
C GLU A 230 -4.46 7.54 -20.43
N TYR A 231 -5.22 8.62 -20.20
CA TYR A 231 -6.63 8.56 -19.82
C TYR A 231 -7.52 8.52 -21.07
N LYS A 232 -8.49 7.59 -21.06
CA LYS A 232 -9.51 7.48 -22.11
C LYS A 232 -10.45 8.70 -22.11
N PRO A 233 -11.00 9.10 -23.27
CA PRO A 233 -12.08 10.08 -23.35
C PRO A 233 -13.29 9.70 -22.48
N GLY A 234 -13.96 10.70 -21.91
CA GLY A 234 -15.14 10.53 -21.07
C GLY A 234 -14.84 10.37 -19.57
N VAL A 235 -13.83 11.08 -19.05
CA VAL A 235 -13.50 11.05 -17.61
C VAL A 235 -14.57 11.77 -16.77
N ASP A 236 -14.84 11.30 -15.55
CA ASP A 236 -15.81 11.97 -14.67
C ASP A 236 -15.30 13.34 -14.20
N VAL A 237 -13.99 13.48 -13.98
CA VAL A 237 -13.37 14.72 -13.52
C VAL A 237 -12.01 14.97 -14.19
N ILE A 238 -11.67 16.25 -14.37
CA ILE A 238 -10.27 16.69 -14.45
C ILE A 238 -9.98 17.71 -13.35
N TYR A 239 -8.74 17.72 -12.91
CA TYR A 239 -8.19 18.78 -12.07
C TYR A 239 -7.34 19.70 -12.94
N VAL A 240 -7.44 21.01 -12.71
CA VAL A 240 -6.64 22.04 -13.41
C VAL A 240 -5.99 22.95 -12.38
N ALA A 241 -4.66 22.97 -12.37
CA ALA A 241 -3.87 23.81 -11.47
C ALA A 241 -2.91 24.72 -12.26
N THR A 242 -2.29 25.70 -11.58
CA THR A 242 -1.21 26.47 -12.20
C THR A 242 0.02 25.60 -12.45
N GLY A 243 0.70 25.79 -13.58
CA GLY A 243 2.02 25.21 -13.82
C GLY A 243 3.18 26.05 -13.26
N ASP A 244 2.92 27.31 -12.85
CA ASP A 244 3.96 28.27 -12.46
C ASP A 244 4.38 28.14 -10.99
N ASN A 245 3.59 27.42 -10.19
CA ASN A 245 3.85 27.12 -8.78
C ASN A 245 3.28 25.73 -8.44
N TYR A 246 3.69 25.16 -7.30
CA TYR A 246 3.43 23.77 -6.94
C TYR A 246 2.35 23.49 -5.86
N PRO A 247 2.10 24.32 -4.82
CA PRO A 247 1.37 23.84 -3.63
C PRO A 247 -0.05 23.36 -3.88
N ASP A 248 -0.82 24.12 -4.67
CA ASP A 248 -2.22 23.78 -4.99
C ASP A 248 -2.30 22.48 -5.82
N ALA A 249 -1.33 22.26 -6.71
CA ALA A 249 -1.23 21.07 -7.52
C ALA A 249 -0.80 19.81 -6.72
N LEU A 250 0.01 19.96 -5.66
CA LEU A 250 0.39 18.85 -4.77
C LEU A 250 -0.82 18.24 -4.04
N SER A 251 -1.84 19.04 -3.72
CA SER A 251 -3.10 18.50 -3.16
C SER A 251 -4.07 18.03 -4.24
N ALA A 252 -3.98 18.60 -5.44
CA ALA A 252 -4.81 18.21 -6.58
C ALA A 252 -4.47 16.81 -7.12
N ALA A 253 -3.18 16.43 -7.18
CA ALA A 253 -2.75 15.16 -7.76
C ALA A 253 -3.36 13.90 -7.09
N PRO A 254 -3.31 13.70 -5.76
CA PRO A 254 -3.91 12.54 -5.11
C PRO A 254 -5.45 12.57 -5.15
N ALA A 255 -6.06 13.76 -5.11
CA ALA A 255 -7.50 13.93 -5.30
C ALA A 255 -7.94 13.55 -6.72
N ALA A 256 -7.16 13.90 -7.73
CA ALA A 256 -7.38 13.51 -9.12
C ALA A 256 -7.22 12.00 -9.30
N ALA A 257 -6.16 11.41 -8.72
CA ALA A 257 -5.94 9.96 -8.71
C ALA A 257 -7.13 9.18 -8.11
N MET A 258 -7.57 9.58 -6.90
CA MET A 258 -8.72 8.97 -6.22
C MET A 258 -10.01 9.05 -7.05
N GLN A 259 -10.21 10.13 -7.80
CA GLN A 259 -11.41 10.33 -8.63
C GLN A 259 -11.24 9.85 -10.09
N GLY A 260 -10.18 9.09 -10.40
CA GLY A 260 -9.96 8.55 -11.75
C GLY A 260 -9.61 9.60 -12.82
N GLY A 261 -9.26 10.82 -12.42
CA GLY A 261 -9.07 11.97 -13.30
C GLY A 261 -7.59 12.36 -13.48
N PRO A 262 -7.22 12.97 -14.63
CA PRO A 262 -5.91 13.58 -14.81
C PRO A 262 -5.82 14.96 -14.14
N LEU A 263 -4.59 15.34 -13.79
CA LEU A 263 -4.21 16.71 -13.43
C LEU A 263 -3.55 17.41 -14.62
N LEU A 264 -4.22 18.45 -15.14
CA LEU A 264 -3.68 19.34 -16.17
C LEU A 264 -3.11 20.63 -15.55
N LEU A 265 -2.11 21.20 -16.23
CA LEU A 265 -1.45 22.44 -15.84
C LEU A 265 -1.75 23.55 -16.85
N THR A 266 -1.82 24.81 -16.39
CA THR A 266 -1.97 26.00 -17.24
C THR A 266 -1.25 27.21 -16.63
N PRO A 267 -0.79 28.21 -17.40
CA PRO A 267 -0.42 29.51 -16.86
C PRO A 267 -1.60 30.21 -16.14
N PRO A 268 -1.34 31.13 -15.19
CA PRO A 268 -2.36 31.88 -14.44
C PRO A 268 -3.35 32.70 -15.29
N THR A 269 -2.90 33.19 -16.46
CA THR A 269 -3.60 34.20 -17.26
C THR A 269 -3.89 33.80 -18.72
N GLY A 270 -3.32 32.70 -19.22
CA GLY A 270 -3.62 32.16 -20.55
C GLY A 270 -3.86 30.66 -20.51
N LEU A 271 -4.86 30.16 -21.25
CA LEU A 271 -5.14 28.73 -21.42
C LEU A 271 -4.49 28.25 -22.74
N PRO A 272 -3.42 27.43 -22.71
CA PRO A 272 -2.72 27.01 -23.92
C PRO A 272 -3.64 26.20 -24.82
N THR A 273 -3.54 26.37 -26.14
CA THR A 273 -4.36 25.65 -27.11
C THR A 273 -4.23 24.13 -26.96
N VAL A 274 -3.03 23.63 -26.63
CA VAL A 274 -2.79 22.20 -26.37
C VAL A 274 -3.62 21.69 -25.18
N VAL A 275 -3.67 22.42 -24.07
CA VAL A 275 -4.49 22.09 -22.88
C VAL A 275 -5.98 22.19 -23.22
N LYS A 276 -6.40 23.25 -23.90
CA LYS A 276 -7.80 23.43 -24.33
C LYS A 276 -8.29 22.29 -25.23
N ASN A 277 -7.45 21.82 -26.15
CA ASN A 277 -7.78 20.70 -27.04
C ASN A 277 -7.80 19.36 -26.29
N GLU A 278 -6.90 19.17 -25.34
CA GLU A 278 -6.88 17.97 -24.51
C GLU A 278 -8.11 17.86 -23.60
N ILE A 279 -8.57 18.96 -22.99
CA ILE A 279 -9.84 18.97 -22.23
C ILE A 279 -11.02 18.57 -23.14
N LYS A 280 -11.04 19.02 -24.40
CA LYS A 280 -12.05 18.59 -25.39
C LYS A 280 -11.92 17.10 -25.77
N ARG A 281 -10.72 16.53 -25.77
CA ARG A 281 -10.50 15.08 -25.99
C ARG A 281 -11.02 14.28 -24.78
N LEU A 282 -10.68 14.71 -23.58
CA LEU A 282 -11.06 14.10 -22.31
C LEU A 282 -12.57 14.17 -22.02
N LYS A 283 -13.28 15.18 -22.54
CA LYS A 283 -14.73 15.39 -22.37
C LYS A 283 -15.23 15.24 -20.92
N PRO A 284 -14.64 15.97 -19.95
CA PRO A 284 -14.93 15.74 -18.54
C PRO A 284 -16.36 16.11 -18.14
N ALA A 285 -16.97 15.34 -17.23
CA ALA A 285 -18.23 15.71 -16.60
C ALA A 285 -18.07 16.86 -15.58
N LEU A 286 -16.90 16.98 -14.94
CA LEU A 286 -16.54 18.06 -14.02
C LEU A 286 -15.11 18.58 -14.28
N ILE A 287 -14.95 19.92 -14.27
CA ILE A 287 -13.63 20.56 -14.14
C ILE A 287 -13.47 21.11 -12.73
N VAL A 288 -12.43 20.69 -12.00
CA VAL A 288 -12.03 21.28 -10.72
C VAL A 288 -10.83 22.21 -10.95
N VAL A 289 -11.05 23.51 -10.79
CA VAL A 289 -10.00 24.54 -10.86
C VAL A 289 -9.40 24.72 -9.47
N VAL A 290 -8.14 24.33 -9.29
CA VAL A 290 -7.48 24.38 -7.98
C VAL A 290 -6.67 25.67 -7.85
N GLY A 291 -6.79 26.31 -6.68
CA GLY A 291 -6.24 27.61 -6.36
C GLY A 291 -7.25 28.76 -6.48
N GLY A 292 -6.98 29.84 -5.75
CA GLY A 292 -7.78 31.06 -5.76
C GLY A 292 -7.69 31.81 -7.10
N GLU A 293 -8.43 32.91 -7.23
CA GLU A 293 -8.44 33.72 -8.47
C GLU A 293 -7.08 34.37 -8.76
N GLY A 294 -6.26 34.63 -7.74
CA GLY A 294 -4.88 35.08 -7.90
C GLY A 294 -3.90 34.00 -8.38
N VAL A 295 -4.32 32.72 -8.39
CA VAL A 295 -3.52 31.58 -8.86
C VAL A 295 -3.92 31.18 -10.28
N LEU A 296 -5.24 31.07 -10.52
CA LEU A 296 -5.83 30.87 -11.84
C LEU A 296 -6.96 31.88 -12.04
N SER A 297 -6.77 32.84 -12.95
CA SER A 297 -7.63 34.02 -13.09
C SER A 297 -9.11 33.71 -13.43
N LYS A 298 -9.99 34.71 -13.24
CA LYS A 298 -11.39 34.67 -13.70
C LYS A 298 -11.50 34.35 -15.21
N SER A 299 -10.56 34.84 -16.01
CA SER A 299 -10.50 34.56 -17.46
C SER A 299 -10.31 33.07 -17.73
N ILE A 300 -9.35 32.41 -17.05
CA ILE A 300 -9.15 30.96 -17.15
C ILE A 300 -10.42 30.20 -16.76
N TYR A 301 -11.05 30.55 -15.63
CA TYR A 301 -12.28 29.91 -15.18
C TYR A 301 -13.41 30.03 -16.22
N SER A 302 -13.61 31.21 -16.81
CA SER A 302 -14.62 31.45 -17.86
C SER A 302 -14.31 30.75 -19.19
N GLN A 303 -13.04 30.46 -19.48
CA GLN A 303 -12.65 29.65 -20.64
C GLN A 303 -12.88 28.16 -20.38
N LEU A 304 -12.52 27.67 -19.19
CA LEU A 304 -12.75 26.28 -18.77
C LEU A 304 -14.23 25.95 -18.63
N SER A 305 -15.06 26.87 -18.14
CA SER A 305 -16.52 26.68 -17.97
C SER A 305 -17.28 26.44 -19.28
N LYS A 306 -16.62 26.61 -20.43
CA LYS A 306 -17.16 26.37 -21.78
C LYS A 306 -16.73 25.00 -22.35
N LEU A 307 -15.99 24.20 -21.57
CA LEU A 307 -15.40 22.92 -22.00
C LEU A 307 -15.98 21.69 -21.26
N ALA A 308 -16.83 21.90 -20.25
CA ALA A 308 -17.48 20.86 -19.46
C ALA A 308 -18.85 21.34 -18.94
N PRO A 309 -19.81 20.43 -18.65
CA PRO A 309 -21.13 20.81 -18.15
C PRO A 309 -21.11 21.28 -16.69
N LYS A 310 -20.09 20.92 -15.91
CA LYS A 310 -19.88 21.38 -14.53
C LYS A 310 -18.45 21.90 -14.34
N ILE A 311 -18.32 22.98 -13.59
CA ILE A 311 -17.04 23.54 -13.16
C ILE A 311 -17.13 24.01 -11.71
N ARG A 312 -16.06 23.82 -10.94
CA ARG A 312 -15.94 24.20 -9.53
C ARG A 312 -14.56 24.76 -9.25
N ARG A 313 -14.44 25.73 -8.33
CA ARG A 313 -13.14 26.21 -7.82
C ARG A 313 -12.88 25.72 -6.40
N ASP A 314 -11.67 25.21 -6.18
CA ASP A 314 -11.13 24.79 -4.89
C ASP A 314 -9.89 25.63 -4.56
N GLY A 315 -10.08 26.71 -3.82
CA GLY A 315 -8.98 27.59 -3.41
C GLY A 315 -9.33 28.32 -2.12
N GLY A 316 -8.37 28.35 -1.18
CA GLY A 316 -8.46 29.12 0.06
C GLY A 316 -7.55 30.34 0.05
N ALA A 317 -7.45 31.03 1.19
CA ALA A 317 -6.52 32.14 1.39
C ALA A 317 -5.05 31.69 1.53
N SER A 318 -4.80 30.39 1.72
CA SER A 318 -3.47 29.80 1.79
C SER A 318 -3.40 28.42 1.14
N ARG A 319 -2.19 27.96 0.79
CA ARG A 319 -1.94 26.60 0.29
C ARG A 319 -2.47 25.49 1.20
N TYR A 320 -2.44 25.71 2.52
CA TYR A 320 -2.94 24.77 3.52
C TYR A 320 -4.47 24.72 3.50
N GLU A 321 -5.12 25.87 3.33
CA GLU A 321 -6.57 25.94 3.20
C GLU A 321 -7.06 25.39 1.85
N THR A 322 -6.38 25.70 0.73
CA THR A 322 -6.64 25.06 -0.56
C THR A 322 -6.54 23.54 -0.43
N SER A 323 -5.46 23.03 0.18
CA SER A 323 -5.28 21.59 0.43
C SER A 323 -6.47 20.97 1.16
N ARG A 324 -6.90 21.59 2.28
CA ARG A 324 -8.06 21.12 3.05
C ARG A 324 -9.37 21.16 2.25
N ILE A 325 -9.60 22.19 1.43
CA ILE A 325 -10.80 22.30 0.57
C ILE A 325 -10.82 21.22 -0.51
N VAL A 326 -9.68 20.99 -1.18
CA VAL A 326 -9.52 19.94 -2.19
C VAL A 326 -9.80 18.58 -1.58
N VAL A 327 -9.13 18.25 -0.48
CA VAL A 327 -9.33 17.00 0.26
C VAL A 327 -10.79 16.86 0.73
N GLN A 328 -11.41 17.92 1.25
CA GLN A 328 -12.80 17.85 1.71
C GLN A 328 -13.80 17.53 0.61
N ARG A 329 -13.56 18.02 -0.62
CA ARG A 329 -14.45 17.79 -1.76
C ARG A 329 -14.10 16.54 -2.56
N ALA A 330 -12.88 16.02 -2.39
CA ALA A 330 -12.42 14.79 -3.02
C ALA A 330 -12.77 13.53 -2.21
N PHE A 331 -12.73 13.62 -0.89
CA PHE A 331 -12.97 12.53 0.07
C PHE A 331 -14.24 12.82 0.90
N PRO A 332 -15.46 12.66 0.32
CA PRO A 332 -16.71 12.92 1.02
C PRO A 332 -17.09 11.81 2.01
N GLN A 333 -16.56 10.60 1.85
CA GLN A 333 -16.86 9.42 2.68
C GLN A 333 -15.87 9.21 3.84
N GLY A 334 -14.89 10.09 4.02
CA GLY A 334 -13.76 9.86 4.92
C GLY A 334 -12.55 9.22 4.24
N ALA A 335 -11.53 8.90 5.03
CA ALA A 335 -10.35 8.12 4.66
C ALA A 335 -9.59 7.70 5.94
N ASP A 336 -9.47 6.40 6.21
CA ASP A 336 -8.81 5.86 7.41
C ASP A 336 -7.33 6.30 7.53
N THR A 337 -6.64 6.42 6.39
CA THR A 337 -5.23 6.81 6.30
C THR A 337 -5.07 8.17 5.61
N ALA A 338 -4.15 9.01 6.10
CA ALA A 338 -3.78 10.26 5.43
C ALA A 338 -2.29 10.56 5.43
N PHE A 339 -1.81 11.10 4.32
CA PHE A 339 -0.43 11.57 4.17
C PHE A 339 -0.31 13.03 4.56
N PHE A 340 0.67 13.36 5.41
CA PHE A 340 0.96 14.73 5.84
C PHE A 340 2.31 15.17 5.32
N ALA A 341 2.32 16.25 4.53
CA ALA A 341 3.54 16.81 3.93
C ALA A 341 3.64 18.31 4.19
N THR A 342 4.86 18.84 4.18
CA THR A 342 5.04 20.30 4.28
C THR A 342 4.51 20.97 3.02
N GLY A 343 3.73 22.05 3.16
CA GLY A 343 3.38 22.90 2.03
C GLY A 343 4.49 23.88 1.62
N ALA A 344 5.59 23.96 2.38
CA ALA A 344 6.68 24.90 2.15
C ALA A 344 7.73 24.42 1.13
N ASN A 345 7.66 23.15 0.70
CA ASN A 345 8.52 22.52 -0.30
C ASN A 345 7.74 21.41 -1.01
N TYR A 346 8.28 20.82 -2.09
CA TYR A 346 7.55 19.89 -2.97
C TYR A 346 8.00 18.41 -3.01
N PRO A 347 9.29 18.01 -2.86
CA PRO A 347 9.73 16.66 -3.27
C PRO A 347 9.06 15.50 -2.50
N ASP A 348 8.91 15.66 -1.19
CA ASP A 348 8.32 14.63 -0.32
C ASP A 348 6.83 14.46 -0.62
N ALA A 349 6.12 15.58 -0.87
CA ALA A 349 4.70 15.61 -1.23
C ALA A 349 4.42 15.01 -2.63
N LEU A 350 5.35 15.14 -3.59
CA LEU A 350 5.23 14.50 -4.91
C LEU A 350 5.23 12.98 -4.82
N SER A 351 6.15 12.42 -4.02
CA SER A 351 6.24 10.97 -3.81
C SER A 351 5.02 10.46 -3.03
N ALA A 352 4.63 11.20 -1.98
CA ALA A 352 3.41 10.95 -1.22
C ALA A 352 2.14 11.01 -2.08
N SER A 353 2.07 11.84 -3.12
CA SER A 353 0.87 11.96 -3.96
C SER A 353 0.56 10.69 -4.76
N ALA A 354 1.59 10.00 -5.28
CA ALA A 354 1.41 8.73 -5.99
C ALA A 354 1.05 7.60 -5.01
N ALA A 355 1.77 7.52 -3.89
CA ALA A 355 1.49 6.59 -2.81
C ALA A 355 0.05 6.74 -2.28
N ALA A 356 -0.35 7.95 -1.89
CA ALA A 356 -1.67 8.24 -1.36
C ALA A 356 -2.79 7.96 -2.37
N GLY A 357 -2.59 8.31 -3.65
CA GLY A 357 -3.54 7.96 -4.72
C GLY A 357 -3.73 6.45 -4.88
N SER A 358 -2.67 5.65 -4.69
CA SER A 358 -2.73 4.19 -4.78
C SER A 358 -3.42 3.50 -3.60
N THR A 359 -3.55 4.20 -2.46
CA THR A 359 -4.17 3.73 -1.22
C THR A 359 -5.48 4.45 -0.88
N GLU A 360 -6.12 5.09 -1.87
CA GLU A 360 -7.36 5.89 -1.70
C GLU A 360 -7.27 6.93 -0.56
N SER A 361 -6.07 7.49 -0.32
CA SER A 361 -5.74 8.38 0.79
C SER A 361 -5.50 9.84 0.34
N PRO A 362 -5.83 10.86 1.14
CA PRO A 362 -5.48 12.25 0.86
C PRO A 362 -4.01 12.58 1.18
N VAL A 363 -3.45 13.58 0.48
CA VAL A 363 -2.28 14.34 0.95
C VAL A 363 -2.75 15.68 1.51
N ILE A 364 -2.53 15.90 2.80
CA ILE A 364 -2.86 17.12 3.52
C ILE A 364 -1.57 17.95 3.70
N LEU A 365 -1.58 19.17 3.17
CA LEU A 365 -0.46 20.10 3.33
C LEU A 365 -0.57 20.87 4.64
N ILE A 366 0.53 20.91 5.38
CA ILE A 366 0.67 21.56 6.68
C ILE A 366 1.87 22.51 6.71
N ASP A 367 1.84 23.51 7.59
CA ASP A 367 3.07 24.19 8.01
C ASP A 367 3.85 23.27 8.95
N GLY A 368 4.73 22.46 8.37
CA GLY A 368 5.54 21.53 9.14
C GLY A 368 6.51 22.19 10.13
N LYS A 369 6.73 23.51 10.08
CA LYS A 369 7.56 24.25 11.05
C LYS A 369 6.73 24.98 12.13
N ALA A 370 5.41 24.89 12.09
CA ALA A 370 4.53 25.39 13.13
C ALA A 370 4.77 24.72 14.50
N LYS A 371 4.21 25.33 15.56
CA LYS A 371 4.33 24.81 16.94
C LYS A 371 3.44 23.58 17.22
N GLY A 372 2.54 23.25 16.29
CA GLY A 372 1.55 22.17 16.32
C GLY A 372 0.72 22.23 15.02
N ILE A 373 -0.42 21.56 14.95
CA ILE A 373 -1.39 21.71 13.84
C ILE A 373 -2.39 22.83 14.10
N ASP A 374 -2.98 23.40 13.03
CA ASP A 374 -4.08 24.36 13.17
C ASP A 374 -5.43 23.66 13.41
N SER A 375 -6.41 24.39 13.95
CA SER A 375 -7.72 23.84 14.31
C SER A 375 -8.57 23.43 13.10
N ALA A 376 -8.29 23.97 11.91
CA ALA A 376 -8.94 23.55 10.67
C ALA A 376 -8.40 22.20 10.16
N THR A 377 -7.15 21.90 10.47
CA THR A 377 -6.50 20.61 10.18
C THR A 377 -6.96 19.54 11.17
N ALA A 378 -7.05 19.87 12.46
CA ALA A 378 -7.67 19.00 13.47
C ALA A 378 -9.11 18.62 13.10
N LYS A 379 -9.95 19.60 12.71
CA LYS A 379 -11.31 19.34 12.22
C LYS A 379 -11.37 18.55 10.90
N LEU A 380 -10.32 18.61 10.08
CA LEU A 380 -10.26 17.81 8.85
C LEU A 380 -9.94 16.35 9.17
N ILE A 381 -9.07 16.09 10.14
CA ILE A 381 -8.73 14.75 10.65
C ILE A 381 -10.01 14.08 11.18
N ASP A 382 -10.67 14.72 12.14
CA ASP A 382 -11.95 14.31 12.74
C ASP A 382 -13.04 14.04 11.69
N ARG A 383 -13.28 14.98 10.76
CA ARG A 383 -14.33 14.82 9.73
C ARG A 383 -14.01 13.73 8.70
N LEU A 384 -12.75 13.34 8.54
CA LEU A 384 -12.36 12.25 7.64
C LEU A 384 -12.33 10.88 8.32
N ASP A 385 -12.47 10.82 9.65
CA ASP A 385 -12.26 9.60 10.45
C ASP A 385 -10.87 8.97 10.22
N ILE A 386 -9.84 9.83 10.07
CA ILE A 386 -8.45 9.39 9.95
C ILE A 386 -7.99 8.80 11.28
N SER A 387 -7.43 7.59 11.24
CA SER A 387 -6.75 6.93 12.37
C SER A 387 -5.26 6.65 12.11
N ASP A 388 -4.86 6.49 10.85
CA ASP A 388 -3.48 6.21 10.45
C ASP A 388 -2.84 7.42 9.72
N ILE A 389 -1.74 7.94 10.27
CA ILE A 389 -1.04 9.12 9.74
C ILE A 389 0.34 8.76 9.18
N MET A 390 0.57 9.12 7.91
CA MET A 390 1.85 8.94 7.21
C MET A 390 2.53 10.28 6.95
N ILE A 391 3.55 10.63 7.75
CA ILE A 391 4.31 11.87 7.56
C ILE A 391 5.36 11.68 6.46
N ALA A 392 5.23 12.44 5.37
CA ALA A 392 6.19 12.53 4.29
C ALA A 392 7.23 13.62 4.58
N GLY A 393 8.47 13.20 4.81
CA GLY A 393 9.62 14.08 5.01
C GLY A 393 10.21 14.08 6.42
N GLY A 394 11.47 14.50 6.51
CA GLY A 394 12.24 14.52 7.76
C GLY A 394 11.82 15.61 8.75
N THR A 395 12.40 15.59 9.95
CA THR A 395 12.10 16.56 11.02
C THR A 395 12.45 18.01 10.67
N GLY A 396 13.33 18.25 9.70
CA GLY A 396 13.65 19.59 9.18
C GLY A 396 12.55 20.24 8.32
N VAL A 397 11.59 19.44 7.82
CA VAL A 397 10.46 19.91 6.98
C VAL A 397 9.10 19.72 7.65
N VAL A 398 8.92 18.64 8.43
CA VAL A 398 7.76 18.43 9.32
C VAL A 398 8.28 18.10 10.72
N SER A 399 8.29 19.09 11.61
CA SER A 399 8.95 19.01 12.91
C SER A 399 8.34 17.95 13.83
N SER A 400 9.13 17.51 14.82
CA SER A 400 8.65 16.60 15.88
C SER A 400 7.54 17.21 16.74
N LYS A 401 7.38 18.55 16.74
CA LYS A 401 6.26 19.22 17.42
C LYS A 401 4.95 19.02 16.67
N VAL A 402 4.97 19.16 15.34
CA VAL A 402 3.80 18.90 14.50
C VAL A 402 3.44 17.41 14.52
N MET A 403 4.43 16.51 14.47
CA MET A 403 4.20 15.07 14.64
C MET A 403 3.50 14.74 15.97
N LYS A 404 3.98 15.27 17.10
CA LYS A 404 3.33 15.10 18.41
C LYS A 404 1.93 15.71 18.48
N ALA A 405 1.65 16.76 17.70
CA ALA A 405 0.31 17.35 17.65
C ALA A 405 -0.67 16.53 16.78
N LEU A 406 -0.18 15.85 15.74
CA LEU A 406 -0.93 14.87 14.95
C LEU A 406 -1.24 13.63 15.78
N ASP A 407 -0.21 13.03 16.39
CA ASP A 407 -0.26 11.85 17.25
C ASP A 407 -1.18 12.01 18.48
N ALA A 408 -1.39 13.25 18.93
CA ALA A 408 -2.29 13.59 20.04
C ALA A 408 -3.72 13.98 19.60
N GLN A 409 -4.09 13.83 18.32
CA GLN A 409 -5.48 14.02 17.91
C GLN A 409 -6.35 12.82 18.36
N PRO A 410 -7.62 13.05 18.76
CA PRO A 410 -8.57 11.97 18.99
C PRO A 410 -8.71 11.09 17.73
N GLY A 411 -8.81 9.77 17.93
CA GLY A 411 -8.98 8.80 16.83
C GLY A 411 -7.69 8.30 16.20
N ILE A 412 -6.52 8.91 16.47
CA ILE A 412 -5.25 8.47 15.90
C ILE A 412 -4.69 7.24 16.62
N ASP A 413 -4.58 6.14 15.87
CA ASP A 413 -3.96 4.88 16.30
C ASP A 413 -2.46 4.87 15.98
N SER A 414 -2.03 5.47 14.86
CA SER A 414 -0.62 5.51 14.48
C SER A 414 -0.19 6.79 13.76
N THR A 415 1.03 7.26 14.05
CA THR A 415 1.71 8.32 13.31
C THR A 415 3.11 7.86 12.90
N THR A 416 3.26 7.41 11.65
CA THR A 416 4.53 6.90 11.10
C THR A 416 5.19 7.94 10.19
N ARG A 417 6.53 8.03 10.21
CA ARG A 417 7.30 8.98 9.40
C ARG A 417 8.17 8.26 8.37
N TYR A 418 8.08 8.71 7.12
CA TYR A 418 8.90 8.24 6.01
C TYR A 418 9.82 9.37 5.55
N SER A 419 11.13 9.16 5.69
CA SER A 419 12.15 10.17 5.40
C SER A 419 13.52 9.55 5.17
N GLY A 420 14.32 10.14 4.28
CA GLY A 420 15.73 9.79 4.10
C GLY A 420 16.67 10.98 4.29
N SER A 421 17.95 10.79 3.96
CA SER A 421 18.99 11.83 3.99
C SER A 421 18.76 12.96 2.99
N ASP A 422 18.02 12.68 1.92
CA ASP A 422 17.66 13.62 0.86
C ASP A 422 16.27 13.27 0.29
N ARG A 423 15.83 14.07 -0.69
CA ARG A 423 14.54 13.91 -1.36
C ARG A 423 14.35 12.57 -2.09
N TYR A 424 15.44 11.97 -2.58
CA TYR A 424 15.41 10.71 -3.32
C TYR A 424 15.30 9.53 -2.35
N ALA A 425 16.02 9.60 -1.23
CA ALA A 425 15.90 8.63 -0.14
C ALA A 425 14.52 8.72 0.56
N THR A 426 13.95 9.92 0.75
CA THR A 426 12.55 10.07 1.22
C THR A 426 11.56 9.47 0.21
N SER A 427 11.73 9.75 -1.09
CA SER A 427 10.88 9.20 -2.15
C SER A 427 10.87 7.67 -2.15
N GLN A 428 12.06 7.06 -2.04
CA GLN A 428 12.19 5.62 -1.89
C GLN A 428 11.54 5.11 -0.59
N ALA A 429 11.75 5.76 0.55
CA ALA A 429 11.17 5.33 1.83
C ALA A 429 9.62 5.37 1.83
N ILE A 430 9.02 6.35 1.14
CA ILE A 430 7.57 6.42 0.93
C ILE A 430 7.11 5.25 0.04
N ASN A 431 7.75 5.06 -1.12
CA ASN A 431 7.37 3.99 -2.04
C ASN A 431 7.54 2.59 -1.42
N SER A 432 8.65 2.32 -0.72
CA SER A 432 8.89 1.06 0.00
C SER A 432 7.90 0.78 1.15
N ALA A 433 7.11 1.78 1.59
CA ALA A 433 6.09 1.60 2.61
C ALA A 433 4.67 1.44 2.04
N SER A 434 4.43 1.92 0.81
CA SER A 434 3.10 1.94 0.18
C SER A 434 2.90 0.87 -0.89
N PHE A 435 3.98 0.29 -1.42
CA PHE A 435 3.92 -0.74 -2.45
C PHE A 435 4.69 -2.00 -2.01
N ASP A 436 4.09 -3.17 -2.24
CA ASP A 436 4.73 -4.47 -2.06
C ASP A 436 5.24 -5.03 -3.41
N THR A 437 4.50 -4.80 -4.48
CA THR A 437 4.88 -5.06 -5.88
C THR A 437 4.41 -3.92 -6.77
N ALA A 438 5.15 -3.63 -7.85
CA ALA A 438 4.85 -2.56 -8.78
C ALA A 438 5.43 -2.85 -10.17
N PRO A 439 4.71 -3.56 -11.06
CA PRO A 439 5.17 -3.86 -12.42
C PRO A 439 5.45 -2.62 -13.28
N ARG A 440 4.79 -1.48 -12.96
CA ARG A 440 5.00 -0.15 -13.56
C ARG A 440 5.53 0.80 -12.48
N ALA A 441 6.54 1.61 -12.80
CA ALA A 441 7.02 2.70 -11.94
C ALA A 441 7.26 3.99 -12.73
N PHE A 442 6.98 5.12 -12.11
CA PHE A 442 7.14 6.45 -12.68
C PHE A 442 8.40 7.14 -12.13
N PHE A 443 9.07 7.92 -12.98
CA PHE A 443 10.26 8.68 -12.62
C PHE A 443 10.07 10.13 -13.00
N ALA A 444 10.43 11.05 -12.11
CA ALA A 444 10.46 12.48 -12.38
C ALA A 444 11.76 13.11 -11.86
N VAL A 445 12.16 14.26 -12.40
CA VAL A 445 13.37 14.94 -11.94
C VAL A 445 13.12 15.61 -10.59
N GLY A 446 13.90 15.26 -9.56
CA GLY A 446 13.69 15.77 -8.20
C GLY A 446 14.15 17.21 -7.97
N THR A 447 14.82 17.83 -8.93
CA THR A 447 15.18 19.27 -8.92
C THR A 447 14.09 20.16 -9.53
N GLY A 448 13.05 19.56 -10.13
CA GLY A 448 11.85 20.22 -10.61
C GLY A 448 10.59 19.63 -9.97
N TYR A 449 9.42 20.14 -10.38
CA TYR A 449 8.12 19.67 -9.87
C TYR A 449 7.09 19.42 -10.97
N ALA A 450 7.12 20.16 -12.09
CA ALA A 450 5.96 20.27 -12.97
C ALA A 450 5.55 18.96 -13.66
N ASP A 451 6.51 18.20 -14.20
CA ASP A 451 6.24 16.88 -14.81
C ASP A 451 5.76 15.85 -13.76
N ALA A 452 6.27 15.97 -12.52
CA ALA A 452 5.88 15.12 -11.41
C ALA A 452 4.47 15.39 -10.88
N LEU A 453 3.96 16.62 -10.97
CA LEU A 453 2.61 16.98 -10.52
C LEU A 453 1.55 16.22 -11.31
N ALA A 454 1.57 16.35 -12.65
CA ALA A 454 0.65 15.62 -13.52
C ALA A 454 0.91 14.10 -13.44
N GLY A 455 2.18 13.69 -13.40
CA GLY A 455 2.57 12.28 -13.32
C GLY A 455 2.16 11.59 -12.03
N ALA A 456 2.09 12.29 -10.90
CA ALA A 456 1.64 11.71 -9.64
C ALA A 456 0.15 11.34 -9.65
N ALA A 457 -0.68 12.09 -10.37
CA ALA A 457 -2.09 11.74 -10.57
C ALA A 457 -2.22 10.43 -11.37
N LEU A 458 -1.44 10.28 -12.45
CA LEU A 458 -1.41 9.05 -13.24
C LEU A 458 -0.82 7.86 -12.47
N ALA A 459 0.28 8.08 -11.74
CA ALA A 459 0.94 7.06 -10.93
C ALA A 459 0.01 6.54 -9.83
N GLY A 460 -0.66 7.43 -9.08
CA GLY A 460 -1.67 7.04 -8.09
C GLY A 460 -2.87 6.30 -8.72
N ASN A 461 -3.41 6.82 -9.83
CA ASN A 461 -4.53 6.21 -10.55
C ASN A 461 -4.20 4.81 -11.14
N THR A 462 -2.92 4.50 -11.35
CA THR A 462 -2.45 3.20 -11.85
C THR A 462 -1.79 2.33 -10.77
N SER A 463 -1.89 2.75 -9.51
CA SER A 463 -1.22 2.15 -8.34
C SER A 463 0.24 1.79 -8.58
N ALA A 464 0.99 2.79 -9.03
CA ALA A 464 2.41 2.72 -9.30
C ALA A 464 3.18 3.74 -8.45
N PRO A 465 4.39 3.39 -7.95
CA PRO A 465 5.27 4.34 -7.27
C PRO A 465 5.75 5.42 -8.22
N LEU A 466 5.92 6.63 -7.69
CA LEU A 466 6.62 7.73 -8.35
C LEU A 466 7.92 8.01 -7.61
N TYR A 467 9.06 7.82 -8.28
CA TYR A 467 10.37 8.17 -7.78
C TYR A 467 10.80 9.53 -8.31
N VAL A 468 11.18 10.45 -7.41
CA VAL A 468 12.01 11.58 -7.81
C VAL A 468 13.48 11.14 -7.87
N VAL A 469 14.22 11.57 -8.90
CA VAL A 469 15.63 11.18 -9.14
C VAL A 469 16.51 12.36 -9.59
N PRO A 470 17.86 12.27 -9.50
CA PRO A 470 18.80 13.35 -9.89
C PRO A 470 18.85 13.74 -11.38
N GLY A 471 18.00 13.18 -12.24
CA GLY A 471 17.89 13.55 -13.66
C GLY A 471 18.85 12.82 -14.62
N ASN A 472 20.07 12.48 -14.19
CA ASN A 472 21.05 11.78 -15.03
C ASN A 472 21.51 10.40 -14.49
N CYS A 473 21.02 9.99 -13.32
CA CYS A 473 21.30 8.70 -12.72
C CYS A 473 20.13 8.29 -11.80
N VAL A 474 20.08 7.01 -11.42
CA VAL A 474 19.10 6.47 -10.47
C VAL A 474 19.81 6.08 -9.17
N PRO A 475 19.34 6.50 -7.98
CA PRO A 475 19.95 6.09 -6.71
C PRO A 475 19.99 4.57 -6.58
N LYS A 476 21.10 4.02 -6.07
CA LYS A 476 21.29 2.55 -5.92
C LYS A 476 20.15 1.88 -5.15
N SER A 477 19.58 2.55 -4.14
CA SER A 477 18.44 2.04 -3.37
C SER A 477 17.13 2.01 -4.16
N VAL A 478 16.90 2.97 -5.06
CA VAL A 478 15.77 2.93 -6.02
C VAL A 478 15.95 1.78 -7.01
N VAL A 479 17.17 1.54 -7.52
CA VAL A 479 17.48 0.38 -8.38
C VAL A 479 17.23 -0.95 -7.65
N GLY A 480 17.51 -1.03 -6.35
CA GLY A 480 17.17 -2.19 -5.52
C GLY A 480 15.67 -2.37 -5.38
N ASN A 481 14.97 -1.33 -4.90
CA ASN A 481 13.54 -1.36 -4.64
C ASN A 481 12.68 -1.71 -5.87
N LEU A 482 13.10 -1.32 -7.08
CA LEU A 482 12.43 -1.71 -8.33
C LEU A 482 12.60 -3.20 -8.67
N LYS A 483 13.66 -3.87 -8.20
CA LYS A 483 13.80 -5.33 -8.31
C LYS A 483 12.91 -6.02 -7.29
N ASP A 484 12.89 -5.52 -6.06
CA ASP A 484 12.04 -6.03 -4.97
C ASP A 484 10.54 -5.94 -5.34
N PHE A 485 10.19 -4.98 -6.22
CA PHE A 485 8.85 -4.74 -6.73
C PHE A 485 8.50 -5.44 -8.06
N ASP A 486 9.39 -6.25 -8.63
CA ASP A 486 9.26 -6.85 -9.97
C ASP A 486 8.94 -5.83 -11.09
N THR A 487 9.48 -4.61 -10.99
CA THR A 487 9.19 -3.55 -11.95
C THR A 487 9.83 -3.83 -13.33
N SER A 488 8.99 -3.92 -14.35
CA SER A 488 9.40 -4.20 -15.74
C SER A 488 9.05 -3.06 -16.71
N ASN A 489 8.03 -2.24 -16.43
CA ASN A 489 7.71 -1.01 -17.15
C ASN A 489 8.18 0.21 -16.35
N ARG A 490 8.91 1.12 -17.01
CA ARG A 490 9.42 2.36 -16.42
C ARG A 490 8.96 3.55 -17.25
N VAL A 491 8.27 4.50 -16.63
CA VAL A 491 7.77 5.70 -17.30
C VAL A 491 8.58 6.92 -16.88
N LEU A 492 9.22 7.57 -17.84
CA LEU A 492 9.96 8.81 -17.64
C LEU A 492 9.04 10.02 -17.87
N LEU A 493 8.80 10.79 -16.81
CA LEU A 493 7.99 12.01 -16.85
C LEU A 493 8.90 13.20 -17.17
N GLY A 494 8.70 13.81 -18.33
CA GLY A 494 9.48 14.95 -18.81
C GLY A 494 10.53 14.60 -19.87
N GLY A 495 11.03 15.64 -20.54
CA GLY A 495 11.97 15.52 -21.67
C GLY A 495 13.37 15.04 -21.26
N THR A 496 14.24 14.82 -22.24
CA THR A 496 15.63 14.35 -22.03
C THR A 496 16.49 15.31 -21.23
N GLY A 497 16.18 16.61 -21.23
CA GLY A 497 16.83 17.62 -20.37
C GLY A 497 16.45 17.52 -18.89
N ALA A 498 15.31 16.90 -18.56
CA ALA A 498 14.89 16.61 -17.19
C ALA A 498 15.35 15.21 -16.74
N LEU A 499 15.13 14.21 -17.59
CA LEU A 499 15.49 12.80 -17.36
C LEU A 499 16.32 12.28 -18.54
N GLY A 500 17.64 12.34 -18.42
CA GLY A 500 18.59 11.94 -19.45
C GLY A 500 18.74 10.42 -19.60
N ASN A 501 19.58 10.00 -20.55
CA ASN A 501 19.78 8.59 -20.91
C ASN A 501 20.25 7.72 -19.73
N GLY A 502 20.97 8.30 -18.76
CA GLY A 502 21.38 7.56 -17.56
C GLY A 502 20.19 7.11 -16.70
N VAL A 503 19.08 7.84 -16.67
CA VAL A 503 17.85 7.39 -15.99
C VAL A 503 17.15 6.31 -16.82
N ALA A 504 17.01 6.49 -18.13
CA ALA A 504 16.42 5.49 -19.03
C ALA A 504 17.16 4.13 -18.94
N ASN A 505 18.49 4.18 -18.88
CA ASN A 505 19.35 3.00 -18.80
C ASN A 505 19.58 2.50 -17.36
N MET A 506 18.90 3.05 -16.35
CA MET A 506 19.08 2.70 -14.93
C MET A 506 20.54 2.77 -14.45
N THR A 507 21.30 3.72 -14.98
CA THR A 507 22.68 3.98 -14.58
C THR A 507 22.71 4.38 -13.10
N PRO A 508 23.34 3.60 -12.21
CA PRO A 508 23.34 3.92 -10.79
C PRO A 508 24.09 5.23 -10.53
N CYS A 509 23.60 6.05 -9.61
CA CYS A 509 24.35 7.19 -9.12
C CYS A 509 25.65 6.73 -8.45
N ARG A 510 26.71 7.52 -8.63
CA ARG A 510 28.06 7.21 -8.11
C ARG A 510 28.07 7.28 -6.58
#